data_AF-A0A1D3CVC8-F1
#
_entry.id   AF-A0A1D3CVC8-F1
#
_cell.length_a   1.000
_cell.length_b   1.000
_cell.length_c   1.000
_cell.angle_alpha   90.00
_cell.angle_beta   90.00
_cell.angle_gamma   90.00
#
_symmetry.space_group_name_H-M   'P 1'
#
loop_
_entity.id
_entity.type
_entity.pdbx_description
1 polymer ?
#
loop_
_entity_poly.entity_id
_entity_poly.type
_entity_poly.pdbx_seq_one_letter_code
_entity_poly.pdbx_strand_id
1 'polypeptide(L)'
;MAPPLPYRSLAPLYRQFLRACEKTFRGDYEAQSTIYRQMRDVIRYNTLKLSEEDLNKELKMAIDFVRYHIVQAELNEKTGAYKAVVTDDHIQKGDVINLNEIDPMKLERLPWLKEPEEAKF
;
A
#
# COMPACT_ATOMS: atom_id res chain seq x y z
N MET A 1 20.77 -16.71 5.37
CA MET A 1 19.57 -17.53 5.13
C MET A 1 18.46 -17.02 6.04
N ALA A 2 17.30 -16.66 5.49
CA ALA A 2 16.17 -16.19 6.30
C ALA A 2 15.49 -17.39 6.98
N PRO A 3 15.17 -17.35 8.29
CA PRO A 3 14.56 -18.48 8.98
C PRO A 3 13.18 -18.83 8.39
N PRO A 4 12.75 -20.10 8.46
CA PRO A 4 11.49 -20.56 7.87
C PRO A 4 10.29 -19.86 8.53
N LEU A 5 9.19 -19.71 7.77
CA LEU A 5 7.91 -19.21 8.29
C LEU A 5 7.36 -20.21 9.33
N PRO A 6 6.57 -19.74 10.32
CA PRO A 6 6.05 -20.59 11.38
C PRO A 6 5.11 -21.68 10.84
N TYR A 7 4.37 -21.38 9.77
CA TYR A 7 3.51 -22.33 9.09
C TYR A 7 3.92 -22.46 7.62
N ARG A 8 4.03 -23.69 7.12
CA ARG A 8 4.39 -23.95 5.70
C ARG A 8 3.30 -23.53 4.72
N SER A 9 2.04 -23.56 5.16
CA SER A 9 0.84 -23.16 4.42
C SER A 9 0.84 -21.68 4.02
N LEU A 10 1.49 -20.81 4.80
CA LEU A 10 1.58 -19.37 4.54
C LEU A 10 2.59 -19.00 3.46
N ALA A 11 3.54 -19.89 3.14
CA ALA A 11 4.59 -19.63 2.17
C ALA A 11 4.08 -19.20 0.77
N PRO A 12 3.09 -19.88 0.14
CA PRO A 12 2.54 -19.44 -1.14
C PRO A 12 1.87 -18.06 -1.05
N LEU A 13 1.07 -17.80 -0.01
CA LEU A 13 0.41 -16.51 0.17
C LEU A 13 1.42 -15.38 0.41
N TYR A 14 2.45 -15.63 1.22
CA TYR A 14 3.49 -14.65 1.45
C TYR A 14 4.22 -14.30 0.16
N ARG A 15 4.50 -15.27 -0.72
CA ARG A 15 5.07 -14.98 -2.06
C ARG A 15 4.12 -14.15 -2.93
N GLN A 16 2.81 -14.41 -2.86
CA GLN A 16 1.83 -13.58 -3.58
C GLN A 16 1.82 -12.15 -3.05
N PHE A 17 1.92 -11.97 -1.74
CA PHE A 17 2.05 -10.67 -1.10
C PHE A 17 3.30 -9.92 -1.57
N LEU A 18 4.45 -10.58 -1.62
CA LEU A 18 5.69 -9.96 -2.12
C LEU A 18 5.54 -9.49 -3.58
N ARG A 19 4.94 -10.31 -4.44
CA ARG A 19 4.66 -9.96 -5.84
C ARG A 19 3.68 -8.81 -5.98
N ALA A 20 2.63 -8.77 -5.15
CA ALA A 20 1.69 -7.66 -5.10
C ALA A 20 2.42 -6.36 -4.75
N CYS A 21 3.25 -6.38 -3.70
CA CYS A 21 4.05 -5.22 -3.31
C CYS A 21 5.03 -4.78 -4.41
N GLU A 22 5.70 -5.71 -5.07
CA GLU A 22 6.64 -5.39 -6.16
C GLU A 22 5.92 -4.70 -7.35
N LYS A 23 4.71 -5.17 -7.67
CA LYS A 23 3.87 -4.58 -8.72
C LYS A 23 3.35 -3.20 -8.31
N THR A 24 2.89 -3.06 -7.08
CA THR A 24 2.28 -1.83 -6.56
C THR A 24 3.31 -0.75 -6.27
N PHE A 25 4.43 -1.08 -5.63
CA PHE A 25 5.45 -0.12 -5.17
C PHE A 25 6.63 0.01 -6.14
N ARG A 26 6.39 -0.15 -7.44
CA ARG A 26 7.44 -0.35 -8.44
C ARG A 26 8.50 0.75 -8.39
N GLY A 27 9.71 0.42 -7.93
CA GLY A 27 10.83 1.37 -7.80
C GLY A 27 10.94 2.08 -6.44
N ASP A 28 9.93 1.99 -5.59
CA ASP A 28 9.99 2.45 -4.19
C ASP A 28 10.57 1.35 -3.29
N TYR A 29 11.89 1.23 -3.32
CA TYR A 29 12.63 0.20 -2.57
C TYR A 29 12.50 0.34 -1.06
N GLU A 30 12.34 1.57 -0.55
CA GLU A 30 12.22 1.82 0.88
C GLU A 30 10.87 1.35 1.42
N ALA A 31 9.78 1.67 0.71
CA ALA A 31 8.45 1.17 1.04
C ALA A 31 8.41 -0.36 0.98
N GLN A 32 8.94 -0.96 -0.10
CA GLN A 32 9.00 -2.43 -0.22
C GLN A 32 9.77 -3.08 0.92
N SER A 33 10.99 -2.59 1.21
CA SER A 33 11.84 -3.14 2.27
C SER A 33 11.16 -3.05 3.65
N THR A 34 10.54 -1.90 3.93
CA THR A 34 9.82 -1.66 5.20
C THR A 34 8.64 -2.62 5.36
N ILE A 35 7.79 -2.71 4.33
CA ILE A 35 6.62 -3.59 4.34
C ILE A 35 7.04 -5.06 4.46
N TYR A 36 8.08 -5.48 3.72
CA TYR A 36 8.59 -6.85 3.79
C TYR A 36 9.08 -7.21 5.18
N ARG A 37 9.83 -6.31 5.82
CA ARG A 37 10.31 -6.51 7.19
C ARG A 37 9.15 -6.62 8.16
N GLN A 38 8.23 -5.65 8.15
CA GLN A 38 7.10 -5.62 9.06
C GLN A 38 6.19 -6.83 8.90
N MET A 39 5.79 -7.17 7.68
CA MET A 39 4.91 -8.32 7.41
C MET A 39 5.58 -9.63 7.83
N ARG A 40 6.88 -9.77 7.54
CA ARG A 40 7.64 -10.95 7.96
C ARG A 40 7.69 -11.08 9.48
N ASP A 41 7.88 -9.98 10.19
CA ASP A 41 7.96 -9.99 11.65
C ASP A 41 6.58 -10.31 12.27
N VAL A 42 5.50 -9.74 11.73
CA VAL A 42 4.12 -10.09 12.12
C VAL A 42 3.85 -11.58 11.95
N ILE A 43 4.16 -12.14 10.77
CA ILE A 43 3.92 -13.56 10.50
C ILE A 43 4.82 -14.42 11.38
N ARG A 44 6.12 -14.12 11.46
CA ARG A 44 7.09 -14.98 12.17
C ARG A 44 6.88 -15.03 13.67
N TYR A 45 6.66 -13.88 14.28
CA TYR A 45 6.48 -13.80 15.72
C TYR A 45 5.03 -14.00 16.12
N ASN A 46 4.12 -14.12 15.15
CA ASN A 46 2.67 -14.12 15.36
C ASN A 46 2.31 -13.08 16.43
N THR A 47 2.76 -11.84 16.23
CA THR A 47 2.63 -10.78 17.25
C THR A 47 1.19 -10.53 17.64
N LEU A 48 0.26 -10.87 16.75
CA LEU A 48 -1.19 -10.77 16.92
C LEU A 48 -1.81 -11.97 17.64
N LYS A 49 -1.03 -13.03 17.95
CA LYS A 49 -1.48 -14.28 18.58
C LYS A 49 -2.69 -14.91 17.89
N LEU A 50 -2.68 -14.89 16.56
CA LEU A 50 -3.76 -15.40 15.73
C LEU A 50 -3.62 -16.89 15.46
N SER A 51 -4.74 -17.55 15.15
CA SER A 51 -4.72 -18.92 14.65
C SER A 51 -4.09 -18.98 13.23
N GLU A 52 -3.71 -20.17 12.77
CA GLU A 52 -3.22 -20.34 11.40
C GLU A 52 -4.26 -19.92 10.35
N GLU A 53 -5.53 -20.22 10.60
CA GLU A 53 -6.64 -19.88 9.70
C GLU A 53 -6.85 -18.36 9.62
N ASP A 54 -6.80 -17.68 10.77
CA ASP A 54 -6.88 -16.23 10.84
C ASP A 54 -5.68 -15.56 10.17
N LEU A 55 -4.45 -16.07 10.38
CA LEU A 55 -3.27 -15.56 9.67
C LEU A 55 -3.37 -15.71 8.16
N ASN A 56 -3.93 -16.82 7.68
CA ASN A 56 -4.20 -17.01 6.25
C ASN A 56 -5.21 -15.98 5.72
N LYS A 57 -6.27 -15.71 6.49
CA LYS A 57 -7.28 -14.71 6.14
C LYS A 57 -6.70 -13.30 6.11
N GLU A 58 -5.98 -12.91 7.16
CA GLU A 58 -5.31 -11.61 7.26
C GLU A 58 -4.31 -11.41 6.12
N LEU A 59 -3.51 -12.43 5.79
CA LEU A 59 -2.54 -12.33 4.71
C LEU A 59 -3.23 -12.18 3.34
N LYS A 60 -4.37 -12.86 3.11
CA LYS A 60 -5.18 -12.64 1.91
C LYS A 60 -5.72 -11.22 1.83
N MET A 61 -6.27 -10.71 2.93
CA MET A 61 -6.76 -9.33 2.99
C MET A 61 -5.63 -8.31 2.74
N ALA A 62 -4.44 -8.57 3.27
CA ALA A 62 -3.26 -7.73 3.02
C ALA A 62 -2.84 -7.74 1.54
N ILE A 63 -2.87 -8.92 0.89
CA ILE A 63 -2.62 -9.04 -0.56
C ILE A 63 -3.63 -8.21 -1.35
N ASP A 64 -4.92 -8.37 -1.05
CA ASP A 64 -5.99 -7.65 -1.74
C ASP A 64 -5.88 -6.13 -1.51
N PHE A 65 -5.54 -5.71 -0.30
CA PHE A 65 -5.34 -4.30 0.02
C PHE A 65 -4.21 -3.70 -0.84
N VAL A 66 -3.05 -4.35 -0.89
CA VAL A 66 -1.91 -3.87 -1.69
C VAL A 66 -2.24 -3.83 -3.18
N ARG A 67 -2.97 -4.82 -3.70
CA ARG A 67 -3.32 -4.90 -5.12
C ARG A 67 -4.38 -3.90 -5.54
N TYR A 68 -5.32 -3.60 -4.65
CA TYR A 68 -6.56 -2.95 -5.05
C TYR A 68 -6.81 -1.58 -4.43
N HIS A 69 -6.14 -1.26 -3.32
CA HIS A 69 -6.42 -0.05 -2.55
C HIS A 69 -5.23 0.91 -2.44
N ILE A 70 -4.07 0.53 -2.95
CA ILE A 70 -2.89 1.39 -2.96
C ILE A 70 -2.66 1.93 -4.37
N VAL A 71 -2.88 3.23 -4.55
CA VAL A 71 -2.56 3.95 -5.77
C VAL A 71 -1.29 4.75 -5.53
N GLN A 72 -0.28 4.54 -6.37
CA GLN A 72 0.96 5.31 -6.29
C GLN A 72 0.87 6.60 -7.11
N ALA A 73 1.52 7.65 -6.62
CA ALA A 73 1.78 8.85 -7.39
C ALA A 73 3.20 8.77 -7.96
N GLU A 74 3.35 8.87 -9.28
CA GLU A 74 4.64 8.95 -9.96
C GLU A 74 4.90 10.37 -10.45
N LEU A 75 6.14 10.84 -10.27
CA LEU A 75 6.58 12.13 -10.79
C LEU A 75 6.71 12.05 -12.31
N ASN A 76 6.01 12.92 -13.02
CA ASN A 76 6.24 13.13 -14.44
C ASN A 76 7.43 14.07 -14.61
N GLU A 77 8.62 13.53 -14.90
CA GLU A 77 9.85 14.31 -15.05
C GLU A 77 9.76 15.42 -16.11
N LYS A 78 8.86 15.28 -17.11
CA LYS A 78 8.70 16.28 -18.18
C LYS A 78 7.89 17.49 -17.73
N THR A 79 6.90 17.30 -16.85
CA THR A 79 5.99 18.37 -16.42
C THR A 79 6.22 18.80 -14.98
N GLY A 80 7.03 18.06 -14.21
CA GLY A 80 7.23 18.27 -12.77
C GLY A 80 6.00 17.94 -11.90
N ALA A 81 4.90 17.51 -12.51
CA ALA A 81 3.65 17.19 -11.82
C ALA A 81 3.57 15.69 -11.47
N TYR A 82 2.81 15.34 -10.44
CA TYR A 82 2.57 13.95 -10.07
C TYR A 82 1.33 13.39 -10.77
N LYS A 83 1.42 12.14 -11.22
CA LYS A 83 0.31 11.39 -11.83
C LYS A 83 -0.01 10.17 -10.97
N ALA A 84 -1.29 9.95 -10.70
CA ALA A 84 -1.77 8.70 -10.10
C ALA A 84 -1.65 7.53 -11.09
N VAL A 85 -1.00 6.44 -10.67
CA VAL A 85 -0.83 5.22 -11.45
C VAL A 85 -1.94 4.23 -11.07
N VAL A 86 -2.96 4.16 -11.93
CA VAL A 86 -4.05 3.20 -11.81
C VAL A 86 -3.68 1.96 -12.61
N THR A 87 -3.75 0.78 -11.99
CA THR A 87 -3.45 -0.51 -12.62
C THR A 87 -4.73 -1.20 -13.09
N ASP A 88 -4.61 -2.19 -13.97
CA ASP A 88 -5.76 -3.01 -14.40
C ASP A 88 -6.46 -3.70 -13.21
N ASP A 89 -5.69 -4.06 -12.18
CA ASP A 89 -6.24 -4.64 -10.94
C ASP A 89 -7.20 -3.66 -10.24
N HIS A 90 -6.87 -2.35 -10.22
CA HIS A 90 -7.74 -1.30 -9.67
C HIS A 90 -9.05 -1.17 -10.47
N ILE A 91 -8.95 -1.20 -11.81
CA ILE A 91 -10.12 -1.08 -12.70
C ILE A 91 -11.02 -2.32 -12.58
N GLN A 92 -10.42 -3.51 -12.51
CA GLN A 92 -11.14 -4.78 -12.50
C GLN A 92 -11.90 -5.02 -11.19
N LYS A 93 -11.42 -4.49 -10.05
CA LYS A 93 -12.19 -4.52 -8.79
C LYS A 93 -13.46 -3.66 -8.89
N GLY A 94 -13.44 -2.61 -9.72
CA GLY A 94 -14.61 -1.76 -9.97
C GLY A 94 -14.97 -0.81 -8.81
N ASP A 95 -14.18 -0.78 -7.74
CA ASP A 95 -14.37 0.20 -6.67
C ASP A 95 -13.96 1.59 -7.18
N VAL A 96 -14.87 2.55 -7.05
CA VAL A 96 -14.60 3.95 -7.38
C VAL A 96 -13.70 4.52 -6.28
N ILE A 97 -12.40 4.60 -6.55
CA ILE A 97 -11.48 5.40 -5.73
C ILE A 97 -11.80 6.87 -6.03
N ASN A 98 -12.66 7.47 -5.20
CA ASN A 98 -13.10 8.84 -5.40
C ASN A 98 -12.01 9.82 -4.94
N LEU A 99 -11.04 10.09 -5.81
CA LEU A 99 -9.94 11.04 -5.55
C LEU A 99 -10.41 12.49 -5.36
N ASN A 100 -11.67 12.78 -5.67
CA ASN A 100 -12.29 14.10 -5.58
C ASN A 100 -13.14 14.31 -4.32
N GLU A 101 -13.32 13.29 -3.47
CA GLU A 101 -13.94 13.45 -2.15
C GLU A 101 -12.92 14.03 -1.15
N ILE A 102 -12.42 15.22 -1.49
CA ILE A 102 -11.73 16.04 -0.52
C ILE A 102 -12.81 16.84 0.21
N ASP A 103 -13.14 16.42 1.42
CA ASP A 103 -13.99 17.20 2.33
C ASP A 103 -13.28 18.52 2.66
N PRO A 104 -13.76 19.68 2.16
CA PRO A 104 -13.08 20.97 2.32
C PRO A 104 -12.90 21.32 3.81
N MET A 105 -13.86 20.91 4.65
CA MET A 105 -13.79 21.14 6.10
C MET A 105 -12.67 20.35 6.79
N LYS A 106 -12.22 19.23 6.21
CA LYS A 106 -11.09 18.45 6.75
C LYS A 106 -9.75 19.02 6.31
N LEU A 107 -9.67 19.64 5.14
CA LEU A 107 -8.45 20.32 4.67
C LEU A 107 -8.12 21.56 5.51
N GLU A 108 -9.13 22.37 5.87
CA GLU A 108 -8.95 23.58 6.71
C GLU A 108 -8.41 23.26 8.11
N ARG A 109 -8.52 22.00 8.57
CA ARG A 109 -8.04 21.56 9.88
C ARG A 109 -6.62 21.00 9.86
N LEU A 110 -5.97 20.93 8.69
CA LEU A 110 -4.61 20.39 8.60
C LEU A 110 -3.61 21.46 9.07
N PRO A 111 -2.83 21.21 10.15
CA PRO A 111 -1.98 22.23 10.77
C PRO A 111 -0.81 22.70 9.90
N TRP A 112 -0.61 22.11 8.72
CA TRP A 112 0.44 22.44 7.76
C TRP A 112 -0.07 23.04 6.46
N LEU A 113 -1.39 23.12 6.23
CA LEU A 113 -1.96 23.74 5.04
C LEU A 113 -1.93 25.25 5.24
N LYS A 114 -0.86 25.90 4.76
CA LYS A 114 -0.79 27.37 4.72
C LYS A 114 -1.71 27.86 3.59
N GLU A 115 -2.40 28.97 3.83
CA GLU A 115 -3.14 29.65 2.77
C GLU A 115 -2.21 29.93 1.59
N PRO A 116 -2.64 29.67 0.33
CA PRO A 116 -1.83 30.00 -0.82
C PRO A 116 -1.61 31.52 -0.85
N GLU A 117 -0.36 31.95 -0.71
CA GLU A 117 -0.01 33.35 -0.95
C GLU A 117 -0.25 33.62 -2.45
N GLU A 118 -1.31 34.36 -2.75
CA GLU A 118 -1.56 34.82 -4.12
C GLU A 118 -0.32 35.53 -4.65
N ALA A 119 0.21 35.03 -5.78
CA ALA A 119 1.31 35.67 -6.47
C ALA A 119 0.86 37.08 -6.89
N LYS A 120 1.37 38.10 -6.19
CA LYS A 120 1.19 39.50 -6.58
C LYS A 120 2.00 39.73 -7.85
N PHE A 121 1.31 39.89 -8.97
CA PHE A 121 1.87 40.39 -10.22
C PHE A 121 1.96 41.92 -10.19
#